data_AF-A0A972YEX2-F1
#
_entry.id   AF-A0A972YEX2-F1
#
_cell.length_a   1.000
_cell.length_b   1.000
_cell.length_c   1.000
_cell.angle_alpha   90.00
_cell.angle_beta   90.00
_cell.angle_gamma   90.00
#
_symmetry.space_group_name_H-M   'P 1'
#
loop_
_entity.id
_entity.type
_entity.pdbx_description
1 polymer ?
#
loop_
_entity_poly.entity_id
_entity_poly.type
_entity_poly.pdbx_seq_one_letter_code
_entity_poly.pdbx_strand_id
1 'polypeptide(L)'
;MKTYIWSLPTRVFHSCLVLFIVITYISGDDDYLKIHSVFGYGIGVLILFRLLWGKIGPKYSNFKDFNLSFKEALNYSKDILLKKDTKIYAGHNPAASFVLYFLLITIGIVVLTGLLALGEEPNKGYFKFLNTSIFEDIHEIIANLMLILIAVHISGVLLDRFLHKEHGTLQSIVFGYKNISGESVVLSFKQKIVSFLFFCLMLFIMYLTATDFDHLF
;
A
#
# COMPACT_ATOMS: atom_id res chain seq x y z
N MET A 1 -7.12 19.28 -20.28
CA MET A 1 -6.94 17.91 -20.84
C MET A 1 -6.90 16.92 -19.67
N LYS A 2 -7.47 15.71 -19.82
CA LYS A 2 -7.48 14.66 -18.78
C LYS A 2 -6.60 13.48 -19.22
N THR A 3 -5.76 12.98 -18.33
CA THR A 3 -4.89 11.82 -18.58
C THR A 3 -5.24 10.69 -17.64
N TYR A 4 -5.30 9.46 -18.14
CA TYR A 4 -5.50 8.27 -17.31
C TYR A 4 -4.18 7.82 -16.69
N ILE A 5 -4.00 8.02 -15.38
CA ILE A 5 -2.75 7.80 -14.66
C ILE A 5 -2.78 6.48 -13.87
N TRP A 6 -3.88 6.19 -13.17
CA TRP A 6 -3.96 5.02 -12.30
C TRP A 6 -4.84 3.93 -12.91
N SER A 7 -4.17 2.86 -13.32
CA SER A 7 -4.83 1.66 -13.84
C SER A 7 -5.83 1.07 -12.84
N LEU A 8 -6.84 0.36 -13.32
CA LEU A 8 -7.84 -0.28 -12.46
C LEU A 8 -7.20 -1.23 -11.43
N PRO A 9 -6.25 -2.13 -11.77
CA PRO A 9 -5.55 -2.96 -10.79
C PRO A 9 -4.86 -2.14 -9.68
N THR A 10 -4.23 -1.02 -10.04
CA THR A 10 -3.58 -0.13 -9.05
C THR A 10 -4.61 0.47 -8.09
N ARG A 11 -5.77 0.88 -8.59
CA ARG A 11 -6.85 1.45 -7.77
C ARG A 11 -7.53 0.42 -6.88
N VAL A 12 -7.76 -0.79 -7.39
CA VAL A 12 -8.29 -1.92 -6.61
C VAL A 12 -7.31 -2.27 -5.49
N PHE A 13 -6.02 -2.44 -5.81
CA PHE A 13 -4.98 -2.65 -4.80
C PHE A 13 -5.01 -1.59 -3.70
N HIS A 14 -5.02 -0.30 -4.07
CA HIS A 14 -5.02 0.78 -3.09
C HIS A 14 -6.27 0.76 -2.22
N SER A 15 -7.45 0.57 -2.83
CA SER A 15 -8.73 0.56 -2.12
C SER A 15 -8.83 -0.61 -1.15
N CYS A 16 -8.41 -1.80 -1.58
CA CYS A 16 -8.33 -2.98 -0.72
C CYS A 16 -7.31 -2.76 0.41
N LEU A 17 -6.12 -2.23 0.12
CA LEU A 17 -5.09 -2.01 1.14
C LEU A 17 -5.58 -1.05 2.23
N VAL A 18 -6.21 0.07 1.85
CA VAL A 18 -6.79 1.02 2.81
C VAL A 18 -7.87 0.35 3.65
N LEU A 19 -8.81 -0.35 3.00
CA LEU A 19 -9.90 -1.03 3.70
C LEU A 19 -9.36 -2.10 4.67
N PHE A 20 -8.39 -2.89 4.24
CA PHE A 20 -7.85 -3.99 5.04
C PHE A 20 -7.07 -3.45 6.22
N ILE A 21 -6.26 -2.40 6.05
CA ILE A 21 -5.57 -1.73 7.17
C ILE A 21 -6.55 -1.21 8.20
N VAL A 22 -7.67 -0.60 7.76
CA VAL A 22 -8.73 -0.14 8.68
C VAL A 22 -9.33 -1.32 9.44
N ILE A 23 -9.65 -2.42 8.74
CA ILE A 23 -10.22 -3.63 9.37
C ILE A 23 -9.24 -4.23 10.38
N THR A 24 -7.96 -4.40 10.02
CA THR A 24 -6.96 -4.96 10.94
C THR A 24 -6.70 -4.05 12.13
N TYR A 25 -6.80 -2.73 11.96
CA TYR A 25 -6.65 -1.78 13.06
C TYR A 25 -7.81 -1.89 14.07
N ILE A 26 -9.07 -1.95 13.59
CA ILE A 26 -10.23 -2.08 14.49
C ILE A 26 -10.35 -3.47 15.11
N SER A 27 -9.77 -4.50 14.48
CA SER A 27 -9.78 -5.88 14.96
C SER A 27 -8.48 -6.25 15.69
N GLY A 28 -7.67 -5.26 16.11
CA GLY A 28 -6.36 -5.50 16.72
C GLY A 28 -6.40 -6.21 18.06
N ASP A 29 -7.55 -6.21 18.74
CA ASP A 29 -7.76 -6.96 19.99
C ASP A 29 -7.84 -8.47 19.74
N ASP A 30 -7.37 -9.26 20.72
CA ASP A 30 -7.33 -10.72 20.66
C ASP A 30 -8.68 -11.38 20.38
N ASP A 31 -9.77 -10.78 20.87
CA ASP A 31 -11.15 -11.23 20.63
C ASP A 31 -11.50 -11.29 19.13
N TYR A 32 -10.80 -10.52 18.30
CA TYR A 32 -11.00 -10.44 16.85
C TYR A 32 -9.78 -10.90 16.04
N LEU A 33 -8.85 -11.64 16.67
CA LEU A 33 -7.59 -12.10 16.05
C LEU A 33 -7.81 -12.86 14.73
N LYS A 34 -8.91 -13.62 14.62
CA LYS A 34 -9.28 -14.30 13.37
C LYS A 34 -9.50 -13.31 12.23
N ILE A 35 -10.28 -12.24 12.48
CA ILE A 35 -10.54 -11.19 11.50
C ILE A 35 -9.24 -10.47 11.18
N HIS A 36 -8.48 -10.09 12.21
CA HIS A 36 -7.18 -9.43 12.06
C HIS A 36 -6.27 -10.22 11.13
N SER A 37 -6.14 -11.52 11.38
CA SER A 37 -5.25 -12.40 10.63
C SER A 37 -5.73 -12.59 9.19
N VAL A 38 -7.03 -12.85 8.95
CA VAL A 38 -7.57 -12.97 7.58
C VAL A 38 -7.23 -11.76 6.72
N PHE A 39 -7.44 -10.55 7.25
CA PHE A 39 -7.14 -9.32 6.53
C PHE A 39 -5.64 -9.03 6.50
N GLY A 40 -4.86 -9.42 7.51
CA GLY A 40 -3.40 -9.36 7.54
C GLY A 40 -2.74 -10.21 6.45
N TYR A 41 -3.19 -11.45 6.26
CA TYR A 41 -2.78 -12.30 5.13
C TYR A 41 -3.17 -11.66 3.79
N GLY A 42 -4.38 -11.08 3.71
CA GLY A 42 -4.82 -10.30 2.55
C GLY A 42 -3.87 -9.13 2.22
N ILE A 43 -3.44 -8.36 3.23
CA ILE A 43 -2.44 -7.30 3.09
C ILE A 43 -1.11 -7.87 2.61
N GLY A 44 -0.65 -8.99 3.18
CA GLY A 44 0.57 -9.66 2.73
C GLY A 44 0.55 -10.01 1.25
N VAL A 45 -0.56 -10.57 0.76
CA VAL A 45 -0.77 -10.83 -0.66
C VAL A 45 -0.76 -9.52 -1.46
N LEU A 46 -1.47 -8.47 -1.02
CA LEU A 46 -1.44 -7.16 -1.68
C LEU A 46 -0.02 -6.56 -1.77
N ILE A 47 0.82 -6.72 -0.75
CA ILE A 47 2.22 -6.25 -0.78
C ILE A 47 3.02 -7.03 -1.83
N LEU A 48 2.87 -8.36 -1.90
CA LEU A 48 3.47 -9.17 -2.96
C LEU A 48 2.99 -8.73 -4.36
N PHE A 49 1.69 -8.42 -4.50
CA PHE A 49 1.14 -7.86 -5.73
C PHE A 49 1.88 -6.57 -6.08
N ARG A 50 2.02 -5.65 -5.13
CA ARG A 50 2.61 -4.34 -5.38
C ARG A 50 4.08 -4.45 -5.76
N LEU A 51 4.85 -5.34 -5.14
CA LEU A 51 6.24 -5.60 -5.48
C LEU A 51 6.39 -6.15 -6.91
N LEU A 52 5.51 -7.06 -7.32
CA LEU A 52 5.48 -7.58 -8.68
C LEU A 52 5.02 -6.50 -9.67
N TRP A 53 3.89 -5.85 -9.39
CA TRP A 53 3.28 -4.81 -10.21
C TRP A 53 4.17 -3.58 -10.35
N GLY A 54 5.01 -3.28 -9.36
CA GLY A 54 6.05 -2.26 -9.46
C GLY A 54 7.13 -2.59 -10.48
N LYS A 55 7.28 -3.84 -10.90
CA LYS A 55 8.27 -4.23 -11.92
C LYS A 55 7.64 -4.41 -13.30
N ILE A 56 6.46 -5.02 -13.37
CA ILE A 56 5.80 -5.39 -14.64
C ILE A 56 4.56 -4.57 -14.97
N GLY A 57 4.11 -3.70 -14.07
CA GLY A 57 2.94 -2.86 -14.24
C GLY A 57 3.15 -1.75 -15.27
N PRO A 58 2.06 -1.05 -15.64
CA PRO A 58 2.11 0.03 -16.62
C PRO A 58 2.85 1.26 -16.08
N LYS A 59 3.03 2.25 -16.96
CA LYS A 59 3.54 3.58 -16.62
C LYS A 59 2.87 4.15 -15.37
N TYR A 60 3.65 4.89 -14.58
CA TYR A 60 3.32 5.46 -13.25
C TYR A 60 3.18 4.45 -12.11
N SER A 61 2.88 3.18 -12.42
CA SER A 61 2.87 2.10 -11.42
C SER A 61 4.22 1.38 -11.33
N ASN A 62 5.08 1.51 -12.35
CA ASN A 62 6.40 0.90 -12.39
C ASN A 62 7.39 1.69 -11.52
N PHE A 63 8.20 1.01 -10.70
CA PHE A 63 9.22 1.60 -9.84
C PHE A 63 10.28 2.38 -10.60
N LYS A 64 10.51 2.10 -11.88
CA LYS A 64 11.40 2.90 -12.73
C LYS A 64 10.91 4.33 -12.96
N ASP A 65 9.60 4.57 -12.82
CA ASP A 65 9.00 5.90 -12.97
C ASP A 65 9.11 6.73 -11.68
N PHE A 66 9.65 6.15 -10.61
CA PHE A 66 9.75 6.78 -9.29
C PHE A 66 11.08 7.51 -9.19
N ASN A 67 11.01 8.74 -8.71
CA ASN A 67 12.19 9.56 -8.53
C ASN A 67 12.65 9.50 -7.08
N LEU A 68 13.71 8.74 -6.83
CA LEU A 68 14.33 8.58 -5.51
C LEU A 68 15.54 9.51 -5.31
N SER A 69 15.61 10.62 -6.03
CA SER A 69 16.62 11.66 -5.79
C SER A 69 16.29 12.44 -4.53
N PHE A 70 17.10 12.25 -3.48
CA PHE A 70 16.94 12.98 -2.21
C PHE A 70 16.99 14.50 -2.41
N LYS A 71 17.90 14.98 -3.28
CA LYS A 71 18.01 16.41 -3.62
C LYS A 71 16.72 16.94 -4.23
N GLU A 72 16.10 16.20 -5.14
CA GLU A 72 14.84 16.63 -5.77
C GLU A 72 13.65 16.55 -4.82
N ALA A 73 13.61 15.55 -3.92
CA ALA A 73 12.60 15.50 -2.87
C ALA A 73 12.71 16.68 -1.90
N LEU A 74 13.92 17.05 -1.50
CA LEU A 74 14.17 18.21 -0.63
C LEU A 74 13.79 19.51 -1.34
N ASN A 75 14.20 19.69 -2.60
CA ASN A 75 13.87 20.88 -3.39
C ASN A 75 12.36 21.00 -3.59
N TYR A 76 11.69 19.92 -4.01
CA TYR A 76 10.24 19.90 -4.17
C TYR A 76 9.50 20.26 -2.88
N SER A 77 9.93 19.69 -1.75
CA SER A 77 9.33 20.00 -0.44
C SER A 77 9.53 21.46 -0.04
N LYS A 78 10.72 22.02 -0.27
CA LYS A 78 11.00 23.44 -0.03
C LYS A 78 10.17 24.36 -0.92
N ASP A 79 10.07 24.04 -2.20
CA ASP A 79 9.34 24.86 -3.17
C ASP A 79 7.84 24.88 -2.85
N ILE A 80 7.28 23.75 -2.40
CA ILE A 80 5.90 23.70 -1.86
C ILE A 80 5.74 24.61 -0.64
N LEU A 81 6.64 24.53 0.34
CA LEU A 81 6.55 25.32 1.58
C LEU A 81 6.71 26.83 1.32
N LEU A 82 7.54 27.18 0.33
CA LEU A 82 7.76 28.55 -0.11
C LEU A 82 6.73 29.04 -1.12
N LYS A 83 5.70 28.23 -1.45
CA LYS A 83 4.66 28.53 -2.44
C LYS A 83 5.20 28.97 -3.80
N LYS A 84 6.32 28.39 -4.22
CA LYS A 84 6.87 28.62 -5.57
C LYS A 84 6.11 27.78 -6.60
N ASP A 85 6.18 28.18 -7.85
CA ASP A 85 5.69 27.36 -8.95
C ASP A 85 6.44 26.04 -8.98
N THR A 86 5.73 24.96 -8.62
CA THR A 86 6.31 23.62 -8.56
C THR A 86 6.07 22.88 -9.87
N LYS A 87 7.03 22.02 -10.24
CA LYS A 87 6.86 21.14 -11.39
C LYS A 87 5.64 20.24 -11.18
N ILE A 88 4.78 20.16 -12.19
CA ILE A 88 3.61 19.28 -12.18
C ILE A 88 4.07 17.84 -12.49
N TYR A 89 3.81 16.92 -11.55
CA TYR A 89 4.10 15.50 -11.74
C TYR A 89 2.84 14.73 -12.09
N ALA A 90 2.91 13.93 -13.16
CA ALA A 90 1.78 13.13 -13.60
C ALA A 90 1.49 11.92 -12.71
N GLY A 91 2.53 11.16 -12.38
CA GLY A 91 2.52 10.15 -11.34
C GLY A 91 2.96 10.72 -10.00
N HIS A 92 3.90 10.04 -9.34
CA HIS A 92 4.48 10.48 -8.08
C HIS A 92 5.46 11.64 -8.29
N ASN A 93 5.37 12.65 -7.42
CA ASN A 93 6.49 13.59 -7.22
C ASN A 93 7.61 12.90 -6.39
N PRO A 94 8.82 13.48 -6.30
CA PRO A 94 9.93 12.84 -5.60
C PRO A 94 9.64 12.60 -4.10
N ALA A 95 9.00 13.54 -3.40
CA ALA A 95 8.64 13.36 -1.99
C ALA A 95 7.62 12.21 -1.79
N ALA A 96 6.58 12.16 -2.63
CA ALA A 96 5.59 11.10 -2.65
C ALA A 96 6.20 9.73 -3.00
N SER A 97 7.26 9.71 -3.84
CA SER A 97 8.01 8.49 -4.14
C SER A 97 8.65 7.93 -2.86
N PHE A 98 9.33 8.75 -2.06
CA PHE A 98 9.90 8.32 -0.77
C PHE A 98 8.82 7.81 0.19
N VAL A 99 7.72 8.55 0.36
CA VAL A 99 6.63 8.13 1.25
C VAL A 99 6.04 6.78 0.82
N LEU A 100 5.85 6.54 -0.48
CA LEU A 100 5.39 5.25 -0.97
C LEU A 100 6.36 4.12 -0.62
N TYR A 101 7.67 4.32 -0.82
CA TYR A 101 8.67 3.30 -0.49
C TYR A 101 8.72 3.02 1.01
N PHE A 102 8.68 4.04 1.85
CA PHE A 102 8.63 3.86 3.30
C PHE A 102 7.37 3.10 3.73
N LEU A 103 6.20 3.48 3.24
CA LEU A 103 4.97 2.73 3.50
C LEU A 103 5.06 1.29 3.02
N LEU A 104 5.57 1.04 1.82
CA LEU A 104 5.69 -0.30 1.27
C LEU A 104 6.62 -1.19 2.12
N ILE A 105 7.75 -0.66 2.56
CA ILE A 105 8.71 -1.37 3.42
C ILE A 105 8.10 -1.60 4.80
N THR A 106 7.57 -0.56 5.43
CA THR A 106 7.00 -0.66 6.78
C THR A 106 5.83 -1.62 6.81
N ILE A 107 4.87 -1.55 5.88
CA ILE A 107 3.76 -2.50 5.81
C ILE A 107 4.28 -3.92 5.58
N GLY A 108 5.31 -4.10 4.74
CA GLY A 108 5.96 -5.40 4.57
C GLY A 108 6.55 -5.96 5.87
N ILE A 109 7.15 -5.10 6.70
CA ILE A 109 7.65 -5.48 8.02
C ILE A 109 6.49 -5.79 8.97
N VAL A 110 5.42 -4.99 9.01
CA VAL A 110 4.21 -5.27 9.82
C VAL A 110 3.63 -6.64 9.48
N VAL A 111 3.51 -6.97 8.19
CA VAL A 111 3.04 -8.29 7.76
C VAL A 111 3.99 -9.39 8.25
N LEU A 112 5.30 -9.21 8.09
CA LEU A 112 6.28 -10.21 8.50
C LEU A 112 6.24 -10.44 10.02
N THR A 113 6.24 -9.37 10.81
CA THR A 113 6.20 -9.45 12.27
C THR A 113 4.87 -10.01 12.75
N GLY A 114 3.76 -9.70 12.07
CA GLY A 114 2.44 -10.26 12.39
C GLY A 114 2.35 -11.77 12.12
N LEU A 115 2.98 -12.26 11.05
CA LEU A 115 3.10 -13.70 10.79
C LEU A 115 3.92 -14.42 11.86
N LEU A 116 4.94 -13.75 12.40
CA LEU A 116 5.79 -14.29 13.47
C LEU A 116 5.07 -14.25 14.82
N ALA A 117 4.39 -13.15 15.14
CA ALA A 117 3.55 -12.99 16.32
C ALA A 117 2.42 -14.04 16.36
N LEU A 118 1.77 -14.29 15.21
CA LEU A 118 0.79 -15.37 15.11
C LEU A 118 1.39 -16.76 15.39
N GLY A 119 2.70 -16.94 15.20
CA GLY A 119 3.43 -18.16 15.55
C GLY A 119 3.84 -18.26 17.02
N GLU A 120 3.73 -17.17 17.79
CA GLU A 120 3.90 -17.18 19.25
C GLU A 120 2.63 -17.71 19.94
N GLU A 121 1.49 -17.66 19.25
CA GLU A 121 0.22 -18.21 19.70
C GLU A 121 0.17 -19.75 19.65
N PRO A 122 -0.40 -20.43 20.68
CA PRO A 122 -0.43 -21.90 20.73
C PRO A 122 -1.10 -22.55 19.51
N ASN A 123 -0.33 -23.35 18.78
CA ASN A 123 -0.79 -24.10 17.60
C ASN A 123 -1.35 -23.23 16.46
N LYS A 124 -0.99 -21.95 16.36
CA LYS A 124 -1.41 -21.08 15.26
C LYS A 124 -0.23 -20.71 14.37
N GLY A 125 -0.50 -20.60 13.08
CA GLY A 125 0.43 -20.05 12.10
C GLY A 125 1.61 -20.97 11.75
N TYR A 126 2.26 -20.63 10.64
CA TYR A 126 3.40 -21.40 10.12
C TYR A 126 4.62 -21.43 11.04
N PHE A 127 4.69 -20.48 11.98
CA PHE A 127 5.82 -20.31 12.89
C PHE A 127 5.51 -20.77 14.32
N LYS A 128 4.50 -21.63 14.53
CA LYS A 128 4.08 -22.17 15.84
C LYS A 128 5.15 -22.86 16.72
N PHE A 129 6.36 -23.00 16.19
CA PHE A 129 7.52 -23.51 16.92
C PHE A 129 8.26 -22.41 17.70
N LEU A 130 7.88 -21.15 17.54
CA LEU A 130 8.41 -20.04 18.32
C LEU A 130 7.93 -20.15 19.76
N ASN A 131 8.83 -19.90 20.71
CA ASN A 131 8.54 -19.88 22.13
C ASN A 131 9.06 -18.56 22.72
N THR A 132 8.60 -17.46 22.12
CA THR A 132 8.92 -16.07 22.47
C THR A 132 7.62 -15.27 22.50
N SER A 133 7.68 -14.04 22.97
CA SER A 133 6.56 -13.08 22.91
C SER A 133 7.03 -11.71 22.40
N ILE A 134 8.12 -11.70 21.63
CA ILE A 134 8.79 -10.45 21.21
C ILE A 134 8.22 -9.94 19.90
N PHE A 135 7.66 -10.81 19.06
CA PHE A 135 7.17 -10.41 17.75
C PHE A 135 5.86 -9.66 17.84
N GLU A 136 5.03 -9.93 18.85
CA GLU A 136 3.86 -9.11 19.20
C GLU A 136 4.25 -7.66 19.50
N ASP A 137 5.16 -7.44 20.45
CA ASP A 137 5.66 -6.09 20.80
C ASP A 137 6.26 -5.37 19.59
N ILE A 138 7.07 -6.07 18.79
CA ILE A 138 7.66 -5.52 17.56
C ILE A 138 6.55 -5.19 16.55
N HIS A 139 5.55 -6.06 16.39
CA HIS A 139 4.43 -5.83 15.50
C HIS A 139 3.66 -4.56 15.88
N GLU A 140 3.36 -4.37 17.17
CA GLU A 140 2.67 -3.17 17.66
C GLU A 140 3.50 -1.90 17.39
N ILE A 141 4.80 -1.91 17.70
CA ILE A 141 5.69 -0.76 17.48
C ILE A 141 5.73 -0.39 15.99
N ILE A 142 5.91 -1.36 15.10
CA ILE A 142 5.99 -1.11 13.66
C ILE A 142 4.62 -0.73 13.08
N ALA A 143 3.52 -1.29 13.59
CA ALA A 143 2.16 -0.90 13.21
C ALA A 143 1.88 0.56 13.59
N ASN A 144 2.30 1.01 14.77
CA ASN A 144 2.19 2.42 15.17
C ASN A 144 3.03 3.34 14.26
N LEU A 145 4.25 2.93 13.89
CA LEU A 145 5.05 3.65 12.90
C LEU A 145 4.35 3.72 11.52
N MET A 146 3.72 2.64 11.08
CA MET A 146 2.92 2.59 9.85
C MET A 146 1.79 3.63 9.89
N LEU A 147 1.06 3.75 11.00
CA LEU A 147 -0.02 4.73 11.17
C LEU A 147 0.49 6.18 11.06
N ILE A 148 1.67 6.48 11.64
CA ILE A 148 2.32 7.78 11.49
C ILE A 148 2.64 8.07 10.01
N LEU A 149 3.19 7.09 9.29
CA LEU A 149 3.49 7.25 7.85
C LEU A 149 2.23 7.43 7.01
N ILE A 150 1.12 6.75 7.35
CA ILE A 150 -0.18 6.94 6.72
C ILE A 150 -0.68 8.37 6.97
N ALA A 151 -0.53 8.90 8.18
CA ALA A 151 -0.91 10.29 8.49
C ALA A 151 -0.07 11.29 7.68
N VAL A 152 1.24 11.07 7.54
CA VAL A 152 2.12 11.87 6.67
C VAL A 152 1.68 11.80 5.21
N HIS A 153 1.34 10.61 4.72
CA HIS A 153 0.82 10.41 3.36
C HIS A 153 -0.46 11.19 3.11
N ILE A 154 -1.46 11.06 3.99
CA ILE A 154 -2.74 11.78 3.89
C ILE A 154 -2.50 13.29 3.94
N SER A 155 -1.63 13.75 4.85
CA SER A 155 -1.27 15.17 4.96
C SER A 155 -0.68 15.71 3.65
N GLY A 156 0.19 14.95 2.99
CA GLY A 156 0.73 15.30 1.67
C GLY A 156 -0.34 15.39 0.58
N VAL A 157 -1.30 14.46 0.55
CA VAL A 157 -2.42 14.47 -0.40
C VAL A 157 -3.35 15.66 -0.15
N LEU A 158 -3.63 15.98 1.13
CA LEU A 158 -4.44 17.14 1.50
C LEU A 158 -3.72 18.45 1.11
N LEU A 159 -2.42 18.56 1.38
CA LEU A 159 -1.62 19.71 0.98
C LEU A 159 -1.64 19.92 -0.54
N ASP A 160 -1.45 18.86 -1.33
CA ASP A 160 -1.56 18.93 -2.79
C ASP A 160 -2.98 19.32 -3.23
N ARG A 161 -4.00 18.78 -2.57
CA ARG A 161 -5.39 19.18 -2.83
C ARG A 161 -5.64 20.65 -2.52
N PHE A 162 -5.00 21.25 -1.52
CA PHE A 162 -5.18 22.67 -1.20
C PHE A 162 -4.42 23.60 -2.15
N LEU A 163 -3.19 23.24 -2.50
CA LEU A 163 -2.29 24.05 -3.33
C LEU A 163 -2.55 23.88 -4.82
N HIS A 164 -2.98 22.69 -5.26
CA HIS A 164 -3.14 22.32 -6.66
C HIS A 164 -4.51 21.67 -6.93
N LYS A 165 -5.59 22.34 -6.50
CA LYS A 165 -6.98 21.85 -6.59
C LYS A 165 -7.35 21.36 -7.99
N GLU A 166 -6.83 22.03 -9.00
CA GLU A 166 -7.08 21.79 -10.42
C GLU A 166 -6.53 20.44 -10.91
N HIS A 167 -5.45 19.92 -10.31
CA HIS A 167 -4.81 18.69 -10.78
C HIS A 167 -5.68 17.45 -10.55
N GLY A 168 -6.46 17.41 -9.47
CA GLY A 168 -7.35 16.29 -9.17
C GLY A 168 -6.63 15.03 -8.66
N THR A 169 -5.55 15.17 -7.88
CA THR A 169 -4.76 14.05 -7.35
C THR A 169 -5.59 13.06 -6.54
N LEU A 170 -6.46 13.54 -5.63
CA LEU A 170 -7.35 12.68 -4.86
C LEU A 170 -8.36 11.94 -5.77
N GLN A 171 -8.93 12.64 -6.74
CA GLN A 171 -9.88 12.06 -7.69
C GLN A 171 -9.21 11.01 -8.58
N SER A 172 -7.91 11.17 -8.85
CA SER A 172 -7.17 10.25 -9.70
C SER A 172 -7.09 8.84 -9.10
N ILE A 173 -6.94 8.67 -7.78
CA ILE A 173 -6.89 7.30 -7.22
C ILE A 173 -8.27 6.63 -7.21
N VAL A 174 -9.36 7.42 -7.22
CA VAL A 174 -10.74 6.90 -7.28
C VAL A 174 -11.15 6.61 -8.73
N PHE A 175 -11.01 7.58 -9.64
CA PHE A 175 -11.51 7.50 -11.01
C PHE A 175 -10.43 7.15 -12.05
N GLY A 176 -9.16 7.25 -11.70
CA GLY A 176 -8.02 6.95 -12.55
C GLY A 176 -7.45 8.15 -13.31
N TYR A 177 -8.16 9.28 -13.35
CA TYR A 177 -7.83 10.42 -14.20
C TYR A 177 -7.29 11.62 -13.41
N LYS A 178 -6.31 12.30 -13.99
CA LYS A 178 -5.75 13.57 -13.51
C LYS A 178 -5.93 14.66 -14.58
N ASN A 179 -6.21 15.90 -14.20
CA ASN A 179 -6.52 17.01 -15.12
C ASN A 179 -5.25 17.69 -15.66
N ILE A 180 -4.35 16.90 -16.21
CA ILE A 180 -3.05 17.36 -16.71
C ILE A 180 -2.77 16.71 -18.06
N SER A 181 -1.82 17.26 -18.82
CA SER A 181 -1.28 16.61 -20.01
C SER A 181 -0.29 15.51 -19.61
N GLY A 182 -0.38 14.33 -20.23
CA GLY A 182 0.47 13.19 -19.95
C GLY A 182 0.17 11.99 -20.84
N GLU A 183 0.90 10.90 -20.65
CA GLU A 183 0.68 9.67 -21.40
C GLU A 183 -0.37 8.83 -20.66
N SER A 184 -1.47 8.48 -21.34
CA SER A 184 -2.51 7.66 -20.72
C SER A 184 -2.07 6.20 -20.61
N VAL A 185 -2.32 5.60 -19.46
CA VAL A 185 -2.00 4.19 -19.19
C VAL A 185 -2.85 3.26 -20.06
N VAL A 186 -2.18 2.30 -20.71
CA VAL A 186 -2.82 1.19 -21.41
C VAL A 186 -2.28 -0.13 -20.85
N LEU A 187 -3.17 -1.02 -20.43
CA LEU A 187 -2.80 -2.34 -19.92
C LEU A 187 -2.68 -3.35 -21.07
N SER A 188 -1.55 -4.04 -21.12
CA SER A 188 -1.38 -5.21 -21.99
C SER A 188 -2.26 -6.37 -21.53
N PHE A 189 -2.53 -7.32 -22.45
CA PHE A 189 -3.29 -8.52 -22.13
C PHE A 189 -2.67 -9.33 -20.97
N LYS A 190 -1.33 -9.46 -20.96
CA LYS A 190 -0.58 -10.14 -19.89
C LYS A 190 -0.80 -9.45 -18.54
N GLN A 191 -0.73 -8.12 -18.48
CA GLN A 191 -0.96 -7.37 -17.24
C GLN A 191 -2.39 -7.56 -16.70
N LYS A 192 -3.40 -7.62 -17.58
CA LYS A 192 -4.79 -7.90 -17.19
C LYS A 192 -4.93 -9.29 -16.57
N ILE A 193 -4.37 -10.32 -17.21
CA ILE A 193 -4.39 -11.69 -16.67
C ILE A 193 -3.66 -11.77 -15.33
N VAL A 194 -2.44 -11.24 -15.25
CA VAL A 194 -1.64 -11.31 -14.01
C VAL A 194 -2.36 -10.63 -12.86
N SER A 195 -2.92 -9.43 -13.07
CA SER A 195 -3.67 -8.74 -12.01
C SER A 195 -4.93 -9.50 -11.60
N PHE A 196 -5.68 -10.06 -12.55
CA PHE A 196 -6.87 -10.86 -12.26
C PHE A 196 -6.52 -12.09 -11.41
N LEU A 197 -5.55 -12.90 -11.84
CA LEU A 197 -5.11 -14.08 -11.11
C LEU A 197 -4.62 -13.74 -9.70
N PHE A 198 -3.96 -12.60 -9.55
CA PHE A 198 -3.46 -12.15 -8.25
C PHE A 198 -4.58 -11.81 -7.27
N PHE A 199 -5.63 -11.11 -7.73
CA PHE A 199 -6.78 -10.81 -6.87
C PHE A 199 -7.63 -12.06 -6.57
N CYS A 200 -7.72 -13.03 -7.51
CA CYS A 200 -8.29 -14.33 -7.22
C CYS A 200 -7.50 -15.09 -6.15
N LEU A 201 -6.16 -15.08 -6.25
CA LEU A 201 -5.29 -15.69 -5.24
C LEU A 201 -5.47 -15.03 -3.87
N MET A 202 -5.57 -13.69 -3.81
CA MET A 202 -5.84 -12.96 -2.58
C MET A 202 -7.14 -13.43 -1.91
N LEU A 203 -8.24 -13.47 -2.66
CA LEU A 203 -9.53 -13.92 -2.14
C LEU A 203 -9.48 -15.39 -1.70
N PHE A 204 -8.77 -16.24 -2.45
CA PHE A 204 -8.59 -17.65 -2.11
C PHE A 204 -7.80 -17.82 -0.79
N ILE A 205 -6.68 -17.10 -0.62
CA ILE A 205 -5.92 -17.13 0.64
C ILE A 205 -6.76 -16.62 1.80
N MET A 206 -7.48 -15.50 1.63
CA MET A 206 -8.37 -14.99 2.69
C MET A 206 -9.47 -15.99 3.06
N TYR A 207 -10.05 -16.67 2.06
CA TYR A 207 -11.04 -17.72 2.29
C TYR A 207 -10.45 -18.87 3.10
N LEU A 208 -9.29 -19.40 2.69
CA LEU A 208 -8.61 -20.48 3.41
C LEU A 208 -8.31 -20.07 4.86
N THR A 209 -7.75 -18.88 5.06
CA THR A 209 -7.47 -18.35 6.41
C THR A 209 -8.74 -18.20 7.24
N ALA A 210 -9.87 -17.84 6.62
CA ALA A 210 -11.13 -17.69 7.34
C ALA A 210 -11.77 -19.03 7.72
N THR A 211 -11.67 -20.06 6.86
CA THR A 211 -12.28 -21.37 7.11
C THR A 211 -11.43 -22.27 7.99
N ASP A 212 -10.10 -22.12 7.91
CA ASP A 212 -9.14 -23.02 8.55
C ASP A 212 -8.33 -22.32 9.65
N PHE A 213 -8.85 -21.21 10.20
CA PHE A 213 -8.14 -20.38 11.16
C PHE A 213 -7.63 -21.14 12.39
N ASP A 214 -8.45 -22.03 12.94
CA ASP A 214 -8.13 -22.80 14.14
C ASP A 214 -7.20 -24.00 13.85
N HIS A 215 -6.95 -24.27 12.57
CA HIS A 215 -6.08 -25.34 12.08
C HIS A 215 -5.00 -24.80 11.14
N LEU A 216 -4.70 -23.50 11.24
CA LEU A 216 -3.84 -22.80 10.32
C LEU A 216 -2.38 -23.25 10.50
N PHE A 217 -2.09 -24.39 9.87
CA PHE A 217 -0.86 -25.19 9.81
C PHE A 217 -0.28 -25.71 11.14
#